data_AF-A0A8J3JTD8-F1
#
_entry.id   AF-A0A8J3JTD8-F1
#
_cell.length_a   1.000
_cell.length_b   1.000
_cell.length_c   1.000
_cell.angle_alpha   90.00
_cell.angle_beta   90.00
_cell.angle_gamma   90.00
#
_symmetry.space_group_name_H-M   'P 1'
#
loop_
_entity.id
_entity.type
_entity.pdbx_description
1 polymer ?
#
loop_
_entity_poly.entity_id
_entity_poly.type
_entity_poly.pdbx_seq_one_letter_code
_entity_poly.pdbx_strand_id
1 'polypeptide(L)' 'MTVATTPGLAPAPTAHARLLAWVGEVAALTTPAEVVWCDGSDEEWQRLTGRLVDAGTLVRLADEHKPNSFWARSGRNWTA' A
#
# COMPACT_ATOMS: atom_id res chain seq x y z
N MET A 1 29.92 3.71 -6.86
CA MET A 1 28.91 3.26 -5.88
C MET A 1 27.59 3.91 -6.26
N THR A 2 26.61 3.14 -6.71
CA THR A 2 25.26 3.65 -6.99
C THR A 2 24.51 3.74 -5.67
N VAL A 3 24.20 4.95 -5.22
CA VAL A 3 23.24 5.14 -4.13
C VAL A 3 21.91 4.58 -4.64
N ALA A 4 21.40 3.55 -3.97
CA ALA A 4 20.12 2.95 -4.34
C ALA A 4 19.01 3.98 -4.08
N THR A 5 18.48 4.56 -5.15
CA THR A 5 17.31 5.45 -5.06
C THR A 5 16.07 4.58 -4.93
N THR A 6 15.38 4.64 -3.79
CA THR A 6 14.09 3.96 -3.60
C THR A 6 13.06 4.49 -4.61
N PRO A 7 12.46 3.64 -5.46
CA PRO A 7 11.42 4.04 -6.40
C PRO A 7 10.25 4.72 -5.68
N GLY A 8 9.69 5.78 -6.29
CA GLY A 8 8.51 6.49 -5.78
C GLY A 8 8.78 7.44 -4.60
N LEU A 9 10.01 7.52 -4.09
CA LEU A 9 10.39 8.52 -3.09
C LEU A 9 10.38 9.95 -3.67
N ALA A 10 10.74 10.11 -4.94
CA ALA A 10 10.70 11.37 -5.67
C ALA A 10 10.29 11.17 -7.14
N PRO A 11 9.51 12.08 -7.75
CA PRO A 11 8.88 13.25 -7.11
C PRO A 11 7.70 12.85 -6.21
N ALA A 12 7.61 13.45 -5.03
CA ALA A 12 6.49 13.25 -4.11
C ALA A 12 5.35 14.25 -4.40
N PRO A 13 4.08 13.90 -4.13
CA PRO A 13 2.92 14.75 -4.43
C PRO A 13 2.71 15.89 -3.39
N THR A 14 3.77 16.34 -2.72
CA THR A 14 3.70 17.35 -1.65
C THR A 14 5.00 18.13 -1.53
N ALA A 15 4.89 19.38 -1.10
CA ALA A 15 6.03 20.24 -0.77
C ALA A 15 6.35 20.27 0.75
N HIS A 16 5.64 19.48 1.57
CA HIS A 16 5.77 19.54 3.03
C HIS A 16 7.13 18.96 3.50
N ALA A 17 8.13 19.82 3.68
CA ALA A 17 9.53 19.43 3.92
C ALA A 17 9.73 18.41 5.06
N ARG A 18 9.06 18.58 6.21
CA ARG A 18 9.19 17.64 7.34
C ARG A 18 8.64 16.24 7.02
N LEU A 19 7.62 16.16 6.18
CA LEU A 19 7.01 14.89 5.76
C LEU A 19 7.96 14.17 4.80
N LEU A 20 8.50 14.90 3.82
CA LEU A 20 9.49 14.37 2.88
C LEU A 20 10.75 13.85 3.59
N ALA A 21 11.26 14.60 4.57
CA ALA A 21 12.41 14.19 5.36
C ALA A 21 12.14 12.89 6.13
N TRP A 22 10.99 12.80 6.79
CA TRP A 22 10.60 11.60 7.54
C TRP A 22 10.41 10.37 6.64
N VAL A 23 9.73 10.51 5.50
CA VAL A 23 9.56 9.40 4.55
C VAL A 23 10.92 8.93 4.01
N GLY A 24 11.84 9.86 3.75
CA GLY A 24 13.22 9.54 3.36
C GLY A 24 13.98 8.76 4.44
N GLU A 25 13.86 9.15 5.70
CA GLU A 25 14.46 8.45 6.84
C GLU A 25 13.93 7.00 6.97
N VAL A 26 12.61 6.83 6.91
CA VAL A 26 11.98 5.50 7.00
C VAL A 26 12.34 4.63 5.79
N ALA A 27 12.40 5.20 4.58
CA ALA A 27 12.81 4.47 3.39
C ALA A 27 14.28 4.01 3.47
N ALA A 28 15.16 4.85 4.03
CA ALA A 28 16.55 4.48 4.26
C ALA A 28 16.69 3.35 5.30
N LEU A 29 15.84 3.34 6.33
CA LEU A 29 15.86 2.32 7.38
C LEU A 29 15.28 0.98 6.92
N THR A 30 14.13 1.01 6.22
CA THR A 30 13.36 -0.19 5.85
C THR A 30 13.73 -0.77 4.51
N THR A 31 14.46 -0.01 3.68
CA THR A 31 14.91 -0.41 2.33
C THR A 31 13.79 -1.03 1.48
N PRO A 32 12.64 -0.36 1.31
CA PRO A 32 11.50 -0.96 0.63
C PRO A 32 11.78 -1.07 -0.88
N ALA A 33 11.07 -1.98 -1.55
CA ALA A 33 11.12 -2.09 -3.00
C ALA A 33 10.58 -0.83 -3.71
N GLU A 34 9.56 -0.19 -3.13
CA GLU A 34 8.95 1.04 -3.62
C GLU A 34 8.30 1.83 -2.48
N VAL A 35 8.20 3.14 -2.65
CA VAL A 35 7.33 4.03 -1.87
C VAL A 35 6.14 4.41 -2.74
N VAL A 36 4.94 4.19 -2.25
CA VAL A 36 3.70 4.55 -2.94
C VAL A 36 2.96 5.59 -2.11
N TRP A 37 2.65 6.73 -2.72
CA TRP A 37 1.84 7.78 -2.09
C TRP A 37 0.36 7.52 -2.40
N CYS A 38 -0.42 7.21 -1.38
CA CYS A 38 -1.85 6.93 -1.54
C CYS A 38 -2.64 8.22 -1.77
N ASP A 39 -3.48 8.24 -2.81
CA ASP A 39 -4.35 9.35 -3.15
C ASP A 39 -5.82 9.12 -2.76
N GLY A 40 -6.19 7.88 -2.47
CA GLY A 40 -7.56 7.50 -2.09
C GLY A 40 -8.55 7.47 -3.25
N SER A 41 -8.08 7.48 -4.50
CA SER A 41 -8.93 7.35 -5.69
C SER A 41 -9.57 5.98 -5.82
N ASP A 42 -10.64 5.90 -6.63
CA ASP A 42 -11.29 4.63 -6.95
C ASP A 42 -10.34 3.71 -7.73
N GLU A 43 -9.49 4.26 -8.60
CA GLU A 43 -8.46 3.51 -9.31
C GLU A 43 -7.44 2.89 -8.35
N GLU A 44 -7.01 3.66 -7.35
CA GLU A 44 -6.14 3.15 -6.29
C GLU A 44 -6.82 2.04 -5.50
N TRP A 45 -8.08 2.22 -5.12
CA TRP A 45 -8.87 1.22 -4.42
C TRP A 45 -8.93 -0.10 -5.20
N GLN A 46 -9.26 -0.04 -6.49
CA GLN A 46 -9.32 -1.24 -7.34
C GLN A 46 -7.94 -1.91 -7.48
N ARG A 47 -6.88 -1.11 -7.66
CA ARG A 47 -5.50 -1.63 -7.73
C ARG A 47 -5.08 -2.35 -6.45
N LEU A 48 -5.32 -1.75 -5.28
CA LEU A 48 -4.93 -2.33 -3.99
C LEU A 48 -5.76 -3.56 -3.65
N THR A 49 -7.07 -3.50 -3.81
CA THR A 49 -7.95 -4.65 -3.53
C THR A 49 -7.69 -5.80 -4.49
N GLY A 50 -7.43 -5.53 -5.78
CA GLY A 50 -6.98 -6.53 -6.74
C GLY A 50 -5.70 -7.23 -6.29
N ARG A 51 -4.65 -6.47 -5.96
CA ARG A 51 -3.39 -7.03 -5.44
C ARG A 51 -3.60 -7.90 -4.19
N LEU A 52 -4.49 -7.51 -3.29
CA LEU A 52 -4.76 -8.26 -2.06
C LEU A 52 -5.58 -9.53 -2.32
N VAL A 53 -6.45 -9.55 -3.33
CA VAL A 53 -7.13 -10.76 -3.79
C VAL A 53 -6.14 -11.72 -4.45
N ASP A 54 -5.27 -11.22 -5.32
CA ASP A 54 -4.23 -12.02 -5.99
C ASP A 54 -3.26 -12.64 -4.98
N ALA A 55 -2.94 -11.91 -3.90
CA ALA A 55 -2.12 -12.40 -2.80
C ALA A 55 -2.83 -13.39 -1.86
N GLY A 56 -4.15 -13.58 -2.00
CA GLY A 56 -4.97 -14.43 -1.12
C GLY A 56 -5.28 -13.84 0.25
N THR A 57 -4.88 -12.59 0.51
CA THR A 57 -5.21 -11.86 1.75
C THR A 57 -6.70 -11.54 1.80
N LEU A 58 -7.29 -11.20 0.65
CA LEU A 58 -8.71 -10.93 0.49
C LEU A 58 -9.38 -11.98 -0.39
N VAL A 59 -10.65 -12.25 -0.12
CA VAL A 59 -11.56 -12.99 -0.99
C VAL A 59 -12.71 -12.07 -1.36
N ARG A 60 -12.94 -11.83 -2.65
CA ARG A 60 -14.07 -11.02 -3.13
C ARG A 60 -15.39 -11.76 -2.82
N LEU A 61 -16.34 -11.05 -2.23
CA LEU A 61 -17.68 -11.57 -1.97
C LEU A 61 -18.55 -11.53 -3.22
N ALA A 62 -19.65 -12.29 -3.20
CA ALA A 62 -20.62 -12.27 -4.29
C ALA A 62 -21.24 -10.87 -4.43
N ASP A 63 -21.02 -10.22 -5.57
CA ASP A 63 -21.46 -8.84 -5.80
C ASP A 63 -22.99 -8.68 -5.75
N GLU A 64 -23.75 -9.73 -6.06
CA GLU A 64 -25.22 -9.73 -5.95
C GLU A 64 -25.69 -9.45 -4.53
N HIS A 65 -24.95 -9.92 -3.52
CA HIS A 65 -25.34 -9.81 -2.12
C HIS A 65 -24.59 -8.70 -1.40
N LYS A 66 -23.31 -8.55 -1.71
CA LYS A 66 -22.40 -7.61 -1.05
C LYS A 66 -21.44 -7.00 -2.07
N PRO A 67 -21.90 -6.02 -2.85
CA PRO A 67 -21.07 -5.38 -3.87
C PRO A 67 -19.84 -4.73 -3.24
N ASN A 68 -18.71 -4.79 -3.95
CA ASN A 68 -17.43 -4.18 -3.54
C ASN A 68 -16.99 -4.58 -2.11
N SER A 69 -17.30 -5.81 -1.69
CA SER A 69 -17.00 -6.31 -0.35
C SER A 69 -16.04 -7.48 -0.39
N PHE A 70 -15.24 -7.61 0.66
CA PHE A 70 -14.20 -8.64 0.78
C PHE A 70 -14.26 -9.34 2.13
N TRP A 71 -13.85 -10.60 2.16
CA TRP A 71 -13.57 -11.33 3.38
C TRP A 71 -12.06 -11.48 3.56
N ALA A 72 -11.60 -11.27 4.79
CA ALA A 72 -10.22 -11.45 5.19
C ALA A 72 -10.17 -12.32 6.45
N ARG A 73 -9.12 -13.11 6.58
CA ARG A 73 -8.85 -13.88 7.80
C ARG A 73 -7.43 -13.63 8.26
N SER A 74 -7.29 -13.09 9.47
CA SER A 74 -5.98 -12.91 10.10
C SER A 74 -5.36 -14.25 10.47
N GLY A 75 -4.06 -14.25 10.73
CA GLY A 75 -3.37 -15.39 11.31
C GLY A 75 -3.96 -15.77 12.66
N ARG A 76 -3.87 -17.06 13.02
CA ARG A 76 -4.43 -17.60 14.28
C ARG A 76 -3.93 -16.86 15.53
N ASN A 77 -2.71 -16.33 15.48
CA ASN A 77 -2.08 -15.58 16.58
C ASN A 77 -2.59 -14.13 16.74
N TRP A 78 -3.52 -13.69 15.89
CA TRP A 78 -4.02 -12.31 15.85
C TRP A 78 -5.55 -12.26 15.78
N THR A 79 -6.24 -12.94 16.70
CA THR A 79 -7.72 -13.04 16.74
C THR A 79 -8.33 -12.53 18.05
N ALA A 80 -7.72 -11.52 18.68
CA ALA A 80 -8.20 -10.94 19.94
C ALA A 80 -9.66 -10.47 19.87
#